data_AF-A0A2N2JYX3-F1
#
_entry.id   AF-A0A2N2JYX3-F1
#
_cell.length_a   1.000
_cell.length_b   1.000
_cell.length_c   1.000
_cell.angle_alpha   90.00
_cell.angle_beta   90.00
_cell.angle_gamma   90.00
#
_symmetry.space_group_name_H-M   'P 1'
#
loop_
_entity.id
_entity.type
_entity.pdbx_description
1 polymer ?
#
loop_
_entity_poly.entity_id
_entity_poly.type
_entity_poly.pdbx_seq_one_letter_code
_entity_poly.pdbx_strand_id
1 'polypeptide(L)'
;MRTRKRTKLVHEGKYVAEVDVDLIETDEGWSPYLSLEDAYKLDDVRDALRRGDVEAASRLARIFKLTPVTESIPPEDKSLQSDPH
;
A
#
# COMPACT_ATOMS: atom_id res chain seq x y z
N MET A 1 -13.86 16.83 -18.73
CA MET A 1 -13.20 15.57 -18.36
C MET A 1 -11.70 15.80 -18.29
N ARG A 2 -11.09 15.63 -17.13
CA ARG A 2 -9.64 15.67 -16.94
C ARG A 2 -9.19 14.34 -16.34
N THR A 3 -8.04 13.84 -16.78
CA THR A 3 -7.45 12.62 -16.21
C THR A 3 -6.23 12.99 -15.39
N ARG A 4 -6.14 12.44 -14.18
CA ARG A 4 -5.05 12.67 -13.23
C ARG A 4 -4.49 11.33 -12.78
N LYS A 5 -3.17 11.19 -12.84
CA LYS A 5 -2.48 10.04 -12.25
C LYS A 5 -2.50 10.13 -10.73
N ARG A 6 -2.81 9.02 -10.07
CA ARG A 6 -2.75 8.89 -8.61
C ARG A 6 -2.21 7.52 -8.25
N THR A 7 -1.33 7.48 -7.27
CA THR A 7 -0.90 6.21 -6.66
C THR A 7 -1.88 5.81 -5.55
N LYS A 8 -2.35 4.57 -5.61
CA LYS A 8 -3.19 3.91 -4.60
C LYS A 8 -2.37 2.83 -3.91
N LEU A 9 -2.63 2.62 -2.62
CA LEU A 9 -2.01 1.55 -1.84
C LEU A 9 -3.00 0.42 -1.63
N VAL A 10 -2.63 -0.79 -2.02
CA VAL A 10 -3.37 -2.01 -1.72
C VAL A 10 -2.61 -2.78 -0.65
N HIS A 11 -3.25 -3.05 0.48
CA HIS A 11 -2.63 -3.72 1.61
C HIS A 11 -3.21 -5.11 1.81
N GLU A 12 -2.37 -6.14 1.79
CA GLU A 12 -2.75 -7.53 1.99
C GLU A 12 -1.67 -8.23 2.85
N GLY A 13 -2.04 -8.57 4.08
CA GLY A 13 -1.15 -9.23 5.05
C GLY A 13 0.12 -8.42 5.35
N LYS A 14 1.27 -8.96 4.94
CA LYS A 14 2.59 -8.33 5.14
C LYS A 14 3.09 -7.52 3.93
N TYR A 15 2.25 -7.37 2.90
CA TYR A 15 2.62 -6.73 1.65
C TYR A 15 1.74 -5.52 1.36
N VAL A 16 2.36 -4.50 0.76
CA VAL A 16 1.68 -3.33 0.22
C VAL A 16 2.05 -3.19 -1.25
N ALA A 17 1.06 -2.98 -2.12
CA ALA A 17 1.28 -2.61 -3.51
C ALA A 17 0.98 -1.13 -3.74
N GLU A 18 1.94 -0.41 -4.34
CA GLU A 18 1.73 0.89 -4.97
C GLU A 18 1.25 0.67 -6.40
N VAL A 19 0.01 1.08 -6.66
CA VAL A 19 -0.65 0.96 -7.96
C VAL A 19 -0.91 2.35 -8.51
N ASP A 20 -0.30 2.68 -9.64
CA ASP A 20 -0.65 3.89 -10.38
C ASP A 20 -1.97 3.67 -11.14
N VAL A 21 -2.91 4.59 -10.94
CA VAL A 21 -4.23 4.60 -11.55
C VAL A 21 -4.56 5.97 -12.10
N ASP A 22 -5.46 6.02 -13.07
CA ASP A 22 -6.01 7.24 -13.63
C ASP A 22 -7.37 7.57 -13.00
N LEU A 23 -7.44 8.74 -12.37
CA LEU A 23 -8.67 9.32 -11.86
C LEU A 23 -9.26 10.28 -12.88
N ILE A 24 -10.54 10.11 -13.16
CA ILE A 24 -11.31 10.91 -14.09
C ILE A 24 -12.08 11.96 -13.29
N GLU A 25 -11.71 13.22 -13.48
CA GLU A 25 -12.38 14.38 -12.88
C GLU A 25 -13.44 14.92 -13.86
N THR A 26 -14.67 15.01 -13.36
CA THR A 26 -15.81 15.66 -14.01
C THR A 26 -16.41 16.73 -13.08
N ASP A 27 -17.19 17.65 -13.63
CA ASP A 27 -17.90 18.69 -12.85
C ASP A 27 -19.18 18.14 -12.19
N GLU A 28 -19.31 16.82 -12.11
CA GLU A 28 -20.45 16.11 -11.52
C GLU A 28 -20.23 15.86 -10.02
N GLY A 29 -21.32 15.71 -9.28
CA GLY A 29 -21.30 15.65 -7.81
C GLY A 29 -20.57 14.46 -7.17
N TRP A 30 -20.13 13.47 -7.95
CA TRP A 30 -19.43 12.27 -7.45
C TRP A 30 -18.01 12.07 -8.04
N SER A 31 -17.45 13.10 -8.68
CA SER A 31 -16.05 13.15 -9.08
C SER A 31 -15.10 13.15 -7.86
N PRO A 32 -13.92 12.51 -7.92
CA PRO A 32 -13.33 11.81 -9.07
C PRO A 32 -13.70 10.32 -9.17
N TYR A 33 -13.83 9.84 -10.40
CA TYR A 33 -14.06 8.42 -10.71
C TYR A 33 -12.75 7.68 -11.02
N LEU A 34 -12.77 6.35 -10.84
CA LEU A 34 -11.72 5.47 -11.32
C LEU A 34 -12.12 4.93 -12.69
N SER A 35 -11.16 4.79 -13.62
CA SER A 35 -11.43 4.07 -14.85
C SER A 35 -11.82 2.60 -14.55
N LEU A 36 -12.66 2.00 -15.40
CA LEU A 36 -13.05 0.60 -15.22
C LEU A 36 -11.83 -0.33 -15.25
N GLU A 37 -10.87 -0.05 -16.13
CA GLU A 37 -9.62 -0.79 -16.25
C GLU A 37 -8.78 -0.70 -14.98
N ASP A 38 -8.63 0.50 -14.40
CA ASP A 38 -7.90 0.68 -13.16
C ASP A 38 -8.61 0.03 -11.96
N ALA A 39 -9.94 -0.05 -11.97
CA ALA A 39 -10.69 -0.77 -10.95
C ALA A 39 -10.35 -2.27 -11.00
N TYR A 40 -10.35 -2.88 -12.19
CA TYR A 40 -9.95 -4.27 -12.36
C TYR A 40 -8.48 -4.50 -11.99
N LYS A 41 -7.59 -3.59 -12.38
CA LYS A 41 -6.16 -3.65 -12.01
C LYS A 41 -5.97 -3.68 -10.49
N LEU A 42 -6.70 -2.85 -9.74
CA LEU A 42 -6.63 -2.85 -8.27
C LEU A 42 -7.14 -4.18 -7.69
N ASP A 43 -8.22 -4.74 -8.25
CA ASP A 43 -8.76 -6.02 -7.83
C ASP A 43 -7.79 -7.17 -8.11
N ASP A 44 -7.18 -7.21 -9.30
CA ASP A 44 -6.18 -8.23 -9.66
C ASP A 44 -4.95 -8.19 -8.74
N VAL A 45 -4.44 -6.99 -8.44
CA VAL A 45 -3.33 -6.80 -7.50
C VAL A 45 -3.71 -7.29 -6.11
N ARG A 46 -4.91 -6.92 -5.62
CA ARG A 46 -5.41 -7.35 -4.31
C ARG A 46 -5.51 -8.87 -4.22
N ASP A 47 -6.08 -9.49 -5.24
CA ASP A 47 -6.27 -10.93 -5.30
C ASP A 47 -4.94 -11.70 -5.43
N ALA A 48 -3.98 -11.19 -6.21
CA ALA A 48 -2.65 -11.76 -6.32
C ALA A 48 -1.91 -11.71 -4.98
N LEU A 49 -1.92 -10.55 -4.30
CA LEU A 49 -1.30 -10.42 -2.98
C LEU A 49 -1.97 -11.31 -1.93
N ARG A 50 -3.31 -11.42 -1.93
CA ARG A 50 -4.05 -12.29 -1.01
C ARG A 50 -3.67 -13.77 -1.19
N ARG A 51 -3.43 -14.21 -2.42
CA ARG A 51 -2.94 -15.57 -2.74
C ARG A 51 -1.45 -15.77 -2.44
N GLY A 52 -0.72 -14.70 -2.10
CA GLY A 52 0.73 -14.73 -1.90
C GLY A 52 1.53 -14.74 -3.21
N ASP A 53 0.88 -14.52 -4.36
CA ASP A 53 1.53 -14.45 -5.67
C ASP A 53 2.10 -13.05 -5.91
N VAL A 54 3.26 -12.80 -5.29
CA VAL A 54 3.97 -11.52 -5.39
C VAL A 54 4.46 -11.27 -6.81
N GLU A 55 4.80 -12.32 -7.57
CA GLU A 55 5.28 -12.17 -8.93
C GLU A 55 4.17 -11.61 -9.83
N ALA A 56 2.97 -12.17 -9.78
CA ALA A 56 1.83 -11.66 -10.53
C ALA A 56 1.49 -10.20 -10.14
N ALA A 57 1.48 -9.90 -8.83
CA ALA A 57 1.23 -8.54 -8.35
C ALA A 57 2.32 -7.55 -8.84
N SER A 58 3.58 -7.97 -8.91
CA SER A 58 4.71 -7.14 -9.33
C SER A 58 4.66 -6.69 -10.79
N ARG A 59 3.91 -7.41 -11.63
CA ARG A 59 3.71 -7.06 -13.04
C ARG A 59 2.78 -5.85 -13.23
N LEU A 60 1.92 -5.59 -12.23
CA LEU A 60 0.89 -4.54 -12.27
C LEU A 60 1.21 -3.38 -11.32
N ALA A 61 2.08 -3.59 -10.32
CA ALA A 61 2.31 -2.67 -9.22
C ALA A 61 3.71 -2.82 -8.61
N ARG A 62 4.15 -1.80 -7.87
CA ARG A 62 5.37 -1.90 -7.05
C ARG A 62 5.04 -2.49 -5.69
N ILE A 63 5.66 -3.61 -5.35
CA ILE A 63 5.35 -4.36 -4.12
C ILE A 63 6.39 -4.08 -3.03
N PHE A 64 5.90 -3.83 -1.82
CA PHE A 64 6.68 -3.63 -0.62
C PHE A 64 6.32 -4.69 0.41
N LYS A 65 7.30 -5.05 1.24
CA LYS A 65 7.07 -5.82 2.45
C LYS A 65 7.03 -4.88 3.64
N LEU A 66 5.99 -4.98 4.46
CA LEU A 66 5.87 -4.22 5.70
C LEU A 66 6.74 -4.84 6.78
N THR A 67 7.51 -3.99 7.43
CA THR A 67 8.31 -4.31 8.61
C THR A 67 7.91 -3.33 9.71
N PRO A 68 7.40 -3.80 10.86
CA PRO A 68 7.07 -2.92 11.97
C PRO A 68 8.30 -2.16 12.46
N VAL A 69 8.20 -0.84 12.57
CA VAL A 69 9.32 0.00 13.05
C VAL A 69 9.63 -0.29 14.52
N THR A 70 8.62 -0.62 15.32
CA THR A 70 8.77 -0.97 16.75
C THR A 70 9.55 -2.25 16.99
N GLU A 71 9.59 -3.18 16.02
CA GLU A 71 10.44 -4.38 16.10
C GLU A 71 11.90 -4.09 15.72
N SER A 72 12.13 -3.01 14.97
CA SER A 72 13.47 -2.58 14.54
C SER A 72 14.17 -1.64 15.52
N ILE A 73 13.47 -1.15 16.55
CA ILE A 73 14.05 -0.35 17.63
C ILE A 73 14.52 -1.33 18.71
N PRO A 74 15.84 -1.49 18.94
CA PRO A 74 16.32 -2.30 20.06
C PRO A 74 15.75 -1.73 21.35
N PRO A 75 15.33 -2.57 22.32
CA PRO A 75 14.96 -2.05 23.63
C PRO A 75 16.15 -1.28 24.21
N GLU A 76 15.94 -0.01 24.56
CA GLU A 76 16.95 0.76 25.28
C GLU A 76 17.37 -0.03 26.52
N ASP A 77 18.67 -0.32 26.60
CA ASP A 77 19.26 -1.04 27.73
C ASP A 77 19.18 -0.16 28.98
N LYS A 78 18.08 -0.28 29.73
CA LYS A 78 17.84 0.41 31.00
C LYS A 78 18.58 -0.25 32.19
N SER A 79 19.71 -0.90 31.95
CA SER A 79 20.45 -1.63 33.00
C SER A 79 21.34 -0.78 33.92
N LEU A 80 21.33 0.56 33.79
CA LEU A 80 22.20 1.44 34.59
C LEU A 80 21.46 2.58 35.32
N GLN A 81 20.23 2.33 35.79
CA GLN A 81 19.67 3.10 36.91
C GLN A 81 19.68 2.23 38.17
N SER A 82 20.88 2.03 38.70
CA SER A 82 21.07 1.60 40.08
C SER A 82 20.67 2.74 41.02
N ASP A 83 19.66 2.48 41.84
CA ASP A 83 19.16 3.35 42.91
C ASP A 83 20.26 3.79 43.87
N PRO A 84 20.28 5.05 44.34
CA PRO A 84 21.00 5.42 45.54
C PRO A 84 20.12 5.15 46.77
N HIS A 85 20.56 4.24 47.65
CA HIS A 85 20.09 4.15 49.03
C HIS A 85 21.26 4.28 50.00
#